data_AF-A0AAX1DJH6-F1
#
_entry.id   AF-A0AAX1DJH6-F1
#
_cell.length_a   1.000
_cell.length_b   1.000
_cell.length_c   1.000
_cell.angle_alpha   90.00
_cell.angle_beta   90.00
_cell.angle_gamma   90.00
#
_symmetry.space_group_name_H-M   'P 1'
#
loop_
_entity.id
_entity.type
_entity.pdbx_description
1 polymer ?
#
loop_
_entity_poly.entity_id
_entity_poly.type
_entity_poly.pdbx_seq_one_letter_code
_entity_poly.pdbx_strand_id
1 'polypeptide(L)' 'MFNVPATYSAEAVECLYEVIDILNLNGARCHVIFDSQASRAAVIEADTTEQLGEMRYPVLAVLEMERVTSINTLLRIKSF' A
#
# COMPACT_ATOMS: atom_id res chain seq x y z
N MET A 1 -3.78 22.33 4.65
CA MET A 1 -3.27 21.33 3.69
C MET A 1 -4.46 20.47 3.31
N PHE A 2 -4.94 20.55 2.07
CA PHE A 2 -6.03 19.68 1.62
C PHE A 2 -5.45 18.25 1.56
N ASN A 3 -5.84 17.41 2.52
CA ASN A 3 -5.56 15.97 2.47
C ASN A 3 -6.40 15.40 1.33
N VAL A 4 -5.90 15.50 0.10
CA VAL A 4 -6.36 14.61 -0.96
C VAL A 4 -6.03 13.21 -0.46
N PRO A 5 -7.02 12.31 -0.32
CA PRO A 5 -6.75 10.93 0.05
C PRO A 5 -5.70 10.41 -0.92
N ALA A 6 -4.60 9.85 -0.40
CA ALA A 6 -3.63 9.23 -1.28
C ALA A 6 -4.36 8.07 -2.01
N THR A 7 -4.16 7.98 -3.32
CA THR A 7 -4.69 6.88 -4.12
C THR A 7 -3.58 6.33 -4.99
N TYR A 8 -3.61 5.03 -5.26
CA TYR A 8 -2.76 4.39 -6.25
C TYR A 8 -3.59 4.03 -7.47
N SER A 9 -3.07 4.22 -8.68
CA SER A 9 -3.74 3.70 -9.88
C SER A 9 -3.72 2.18 -9.85
N ALA A 10 -4.77 1.54 -10.37
CA ALA A 10 -4.84 0.09 -10.40
C ALA A 10 -3.67 -0.52 -11.19
N GLU A 11 -3.33 0.10 -12.33
CA GLU A 11 -2.19 -0.30 -13.16
C GLU A 11 -0.86 -0.25 -12.40
N ALA A 12 -0.62 0.79 -11.60
CA ALA A 12 0.61 0.88 -10.82
C ALA A 12 0.68 -0.22 -9.75
N VAL A 13 -0.44 -0.51 -9.08
CA VAL A 13 -0.50 -1.60 -8.09
C VAL A 13 -0.19 -2.94 -8.74
N GLU A 14 -0.75 -3.24 -9.91
CA GLU A 14 -0.51 -4.50 -10.62
C GLU A 14 0.93 -4.65 -11.15
N CYS A 15 1.55 -3.54 -11.56
CA CYS A 15 2.87 -3.57 -12.20
C CYS A 15 4.04 -3.45 -11.22
N LEU A 16 3.87 -2.72 -10.11
CA LEU A 16 4.98 -2.31 -9.24
C LEU A 16 4.93 -2.91 -7.84
N TYR A 17 3.76 -3.40 -7.41
CA TYR A 17 3.57 -3.86 -6.04
C TYR A 17 3.18 -5.33 -5.98
N GLU A 18 3.61 -5.98 -4.91
CA GLU A 18 3.17 -7.33 -4.55
C GLU A 18 2.13 -7.23 -3.42
N VAL A 19 1.02 -7.97 -3.55
CA VAL A 19 0.06 -8.13 -2.43
C VAL A 19 0.64 -9.16 -1.46
N ILE A 20 1.09 -8.69 -0.31
CA ILE A 20 1.76 -9.53 0.70
C ILE A 20 0.81 -9.99 1.81
N ASP A 21 -0.34 -9.33 1.98
CA ASP A 21 -1.37 -9.74 2.93
C ASP A 21 -2.75 -9.18 2.54
N ILE A 22 -3.81 -9.81 3.07
CA ILE A 22 -5.20 -9.40 2.89
C ILE A 22 -5.86 -9.33 4.25
N LEU A 23 -6.38 -8.17 4.60
CA LEU A 23 -6.96 -7.88 5.91
C LEU A 23 -8.36 -7.29 5.77
N ASN A 24 -9.23 -7.57 6.75
CA ASN A 24 -10.56 -6.98 6.81
C ASN A 24 -10.57 -5.91 7.90
N LEU A 25 -10.80 -4.65 7.52
CA LEU A 25 -10.91 -3.52 8.44
C LEU A 25 -12.33 -2.98 8.38
N ASN A 26 -13.03 -2.99 9.52
CA ASN A 26 -14.40 -2.49 9.63
C ASN A 26 -15.37 -3.07 8.57
N GLY A 27 -15.15 -4.32 8.17
CA GLY A 27 -15.96 -5.01 7.15
C GLY A 27 -15.55 -4.72 5.70
N ALA A 28 -14.61 -3.80 5.47
CA ALA A 28 -13.99 -3.58 4.16
C ALA A 28 -12.79 -4.51 3.99
N ARG A 29 -12.67 -5.11 2.80
CA ARG A 29 -11.49 -5.89 2.41
C ARG A 29 -10.39 -4.93 1.98
N CYS A 30 -9.19 -5.12 2.51
CA CYS A 30 -8.02 -4.31 2.20
C CYS A 30 -6.85 -5.21 1.81
N HIS A 31 -6.00 -4.70 0.92
CA HIS A 31 -4.76 -5.34 0.53
C HIS A 31 -3.58 -4.61 1.14
N VAL A 32 -2.62 -5.36 1.66
CA VAL A 32 -1.30 -4.85 2.00
C VAL A 32 -0.41 -5.06 0.79
N ILE A 33 -0.01 -3.95 0.18
CA ILE A 33 0.83 -3.93 -1.00
C ILE A 33 2.26 -3.54 -0.62
N PHE A 34 3.26 -4.16 -1.26
CA PHE A 34 4.67 -3.92 -0.99
C PHE A 34 5.45 -3.64 -2.27
N ASP A 35 6.22 -2.55 -2.25
CA ASP A 35 7.21 -2.20 -3.26
C ASP A 35 8.60 -2.61 -2.77
N SER A 36 9.12 -3.68 -3.38
CA SER A 36 10.45 -4.22 -3.07
C SER A 36 11.61 -3.30 -3.46
N GLN A 37 11.41 -2.42 -4.46
CA GLN A 37 12.43 -1.49 -4.92
C GLN A 37 12.54 -0.30 -3.97
N ALA A 38 11.40 0.25 -3.55
CA ALA A 38 11.34 1.40 -2.66
C ALA A 38 11.38 1.03 -1.17
N SER A 39 11.24 -0.26 -0.80
CA SER A 39 11.05 -0.70 0.59
C SER A 39 9.88 0.02 1.28
N ARG A 40 8.75 0.10 0.58
CA ARG A 40 7.53 0.74 1.09
C ARG A 40 6.39 -0.26 1.07
N ALA A 41 5.56 -0.23 2.10
CA ALA A 41 4.28 -0.92 2.10
C ALA A 41 3.14 0.08 2.20
N ALA A 42 1.97 -0.29 1.71
CA ALA A 42 0.75 0.49 1.90
C ALA A 42 -0.43 -0.43 2.13
N VAL A 43 -1.43 0.07 2.85
CA VAL A 43 -2.73 -0.58 2.99
C VAL A 43 -3.70 0.16 2.10
N ILE A 44 -4.28 -0.56 1.15
CA ILE A 44 -5.28 -0.04 0.22
C ILE A 44 -6.60 -0.77 0.42
N GLU A 45 -7.72 -0.12 0.12
CA GLU A 45 -8.99 -0.84 -0.06
C GLU A 45 -8.88 -1.77 -1.27
N ALA A 46 -9.55 -2.92 -1.22
CA ALA A 46 -9.56 -3.90 -2.32
C ALA A 46 -10.50 -3.48 -3.46
N ASP A 47 -11.45 -2.60 -3.17
CA ASP A 47 -12.37 -2.05 -4.16
C ASP A 47 -11.78 -0.76 -4.75
N THR A 48 -11.83 -0.65 -6.08
CA THR A 48 -11.37 0.53 -6.79
C THR A 48 -12.49 1.56 -6.93
N THR A 49 -12.12 2.83 -6.91
CA THR A 49 -13.01 3.96 -7.20
C THR A 49 -12.56 4.64 -8.48
N GLU A 50 -13.50 5.05 -9.32
CA GLU A 50 -13.19 5.84 -10.51
C GLU A 50 -12.90 7.29 -10.10
N GLN A 51 -11.70 7.78 -10.44
CA GLN A 51 -11.30 9.17 -10.25
C GLN A 51 -10.65 9.69 -11.52
N LEU A 52 -11.25 10.74 -12.10
CA LEU A 52 -10.77 11.40 -13.33
C LEU A 52 -10.61 10.43 -14.52
N GLY A 53 -11.46 9.39 -14.61
CA GLY A 53 -11.42 8.39 -15.68
C GLY A 53 -10.42 7.26 -15.46
N GLU A 54 -9.73 7.21 -14.31
CA GLU A 54 -8.84 6.11 -13.93
C GLU A 54 -9.39 5.35 -12.72
N MET A 55 -9.28 4.03 -12.74
CA MET A 55 -9.58 3.20 -11.57
C MET A 55 -8.45 3.32 -10.57
N ARG A 56 -8.77 3.74 -9.34
CA ARG A 56 -7.77 3.95 -8.28
C ARG A 56 -8.17 3.25 -7.01
N TYR A 57 -7.17 2.70 -6.32
CA TYR A 57 -7.29 2.15 -4.99
C TYR A 57 -7.11 3.25 -3.94
N PRO A 58 -8.11 3.48 -3.06
CA PRO A 58 -7.96 4.33 -1.89
C PRO A 58 -6.85 3.82 -0.96
N VAL A 59 -5.95 4.70 -0.51
CA VAL A 59 -4.90 4.37 0.45
C VAL A 59 -5.36 4.71 1.86
N LEU A 60 -5.32 3.72 2.75
CA LEU A 60 -5.69 3.85 4.16
C LEU A 60 -4.49 4.15 5.05
N ALA A 61 -3.32 3.59 4.72
CA ALA A 61 -2.08 3.83 5.44
C ALA A 61 -0.88 3.61 4.53
N VAL A 62 0.23 4.31 4.81
CA VAL A 62 1.52 4.09 4.15
C VAL A 62 2.54 3.77 5.23
N LEU A 63 3.30 2.70 5.02
CA LEU A 63 4.31 2.20 5.93
C LEU A 63 5.67 2.39 5.26
N GLU A 64 6.50 3.23 5.84
CA GLU A 64 7.92 3.29 5.46
C GLU A 64 8.64 2.12 6.11
N MET A 65 9.32 1.30 5.30
CA MET A 65 10.08 0.16 5.82
C MET A 65 11.57 0.43 5.73
N GLU A 66 12.31 -0.06 6.71
CA GLU A 66 13.76 -0.11 6.68
C GLU A 66 14.25 -1.55 6.73
N ARG A 67 15.31 -1.83 5.98
CA ARG A 67 15.97 -3.13 5.99
C ARG A 67 16.92 -3.19 7.19
N VAL A 68 16.65 -4.08 8.13
CA VAL A 68 17.53 -4.28 9.29
C VAL A 68 18.65 -5.25 8.89
N THR A 69 19.86 -4.73 8.67
CA THR A 69 21.01 -5.52 8.19
C THR A 69 21.61 -6.47 9.22
N SER A 70 21.30 -6.30 10.52
CA SER A 70 21.83 -7.17 11.59
C SER A 70 21.05 -8.47 11.78
N ILE A 71 19.83 -8.57 11.23
CA ILE A 71 18.98 -9.75 11.31
C ILE A 71 18.57 -10.07 9.88
N ASN A 72 19.13 -11.15 9.32
CA ASN A 72 18.87 -11.56 7.94
C ASN A 72 17.37 -11.45 7.59
N THR A 73 17.08 -10.52 6.67
CA THR A 73 15.83 -10.47 5.91
C THR A 73 14.57 -10.00 6.65
N LEU A 74 14.69 -9.18 7.70
CA LEU A 74 13.52 -8.53 8.32
C LEU A 74 13.38 -7.08 7.83
N LEU A 75 12.23 -6.76 7.23
CA LEU A 75 11.76 -5.40 7.01
C LEU A 75 11.03 -4.94 8.27
N ARG A 76 11.42 -3.78 8.80
CA ARG A 76 10.78 -3.17 9.98
C ARG A 76 10.05 -1.90 9.57
N ILE A 77 8.88 -1.67 10.15
CA ILE A 77 8.17 -0.38 10.03
C ILE A 77 9.01 0.69 10.74
N LYS A 78 9.42 1.69 9.98
CA LYS A 78 10.14 2.87 10.46
C LYS A 78 9.17 3.93 10.98
N SER A 79 8.09 4.17 10.24
CA SER A 79 7.03 5.13 10.56
C SER A 79 5.74 4.81 9.80
N PHE A 80 4.62 5.35 10.29
CA PHE A 80 3.27 5.27 9.73
C PHE A 80 2.64 6.65 9.65
#